data_AF-A0A382V8G2-F1
#
_entry.id   AF-A0A382V8G2-F1
#
_cell.length_a   1.000
_cell.length_b   1.000
_cell.length_c   1.000
_cell.angle_alpha   90.00
_cell.angle_beta   90.00
_cell.angle_gamma   90.00
#
_symmetry.space_group_name_H-M   'P 1'
#
loop_
_entity.id
_entity.type
_entity.pdbx_description
1 polymer ?
#
loop_
_entity_poly.entity_id
_entity_poly.type
_entity_poly.pdbx_seq_one_letter_code
_entity_poly.pdbx_strand_id
1 'polypeptide(L)'
;MKTGQTIAMFAVLCLIALGLGYWVGQLREGSGGGNEGNPEGNGEDIKKEVTPKEPEYLKQGLVAYYPFNGNAKDESGNGNDGEVNGAVLTADRHGESGKA
;
A
#
# COMPACT_ATOMS: atom_id res chain seq x y z
N MET A 1 -29.98 33.42 20.83
CA MET A 1 -28.56 33.05 20.58
C MET A 1 -28.06 33.91 19.44
N LYS A 2 -26.87 34.52 19.52
CA LYS A 2 -26.38 35.43 18.48
C LYS A 2 -25.88 34.62 17.27
N THR A 3 -26.41 34.89 16.07
CA THR A 3 -26.12 34.14 14.83
C THR A 3 -24.63 33.99 14.53
N GLY A 4 -23.81 35.00 14.85
CA GLY A 4 -22.35 34.91 14.71
C GLY A 4 -21.68 33.84 15.60
N GLN A 5 -22.19 33.57 16.80
CA GLN A 5 -21.67 32.50 17.66
C GLN A 5 -22.01 31.12 17.09
N THR A 6 -23.18 30.96 16.46
CA THR A 6 -23.60 29.69 15.86
C THR A 6 -22.73 29.33 14.64
N ILE A 7 -22.42 30.31 13.78
CA ILE A 7 -21.53 30.10 12.63
C ILE A 7 -20.11 29.75 13.09
N ALA A 8 -19.58 30.47 14.10
CA ALA A 8 -18.28 30.15 14.69
C ALA A 8 -18.24 28.74 15.29
N MET A 9 -19.32 28.32 15.97
CA MET A 9 -19.43 26.96 16.53
C MET A 9 -19.39 25.88 15.45
N PHE A 10 -20.12 26.05 14.34
CA PHE A 10 -20.09 25.09 13.22
C PHE A 10 -18.73 25.05 12.50
N ALA A 11 -18.07 26.20 12.32
CA ALA A 11 -16.74 26.26 11.72
C ALA A 11 -15.70 25.50 12.58
N VAL A 12 -15.72 25.69 13.90
CA VAL A 12 -14.84 24.97 14.84
C VAL A 12 -15.16 23.47 14.87
N LEU A 13 -16.44 23.08 14.85
CA LEU A 13 -16.86 21.68 14.76
C LEU A 13 -16.36 20.98 13.48
N CYS A 14 -16.47 21.63 12.32
CA CYS A 14 -15.95 21.10 11.05
C CYS A 14 -14.43 20.92 11.07
N LEU A 15 -13.67 21.89 11.61
CA LEU A 15 -12.22 21.79 11.69
C LEU A 15 -11.75 20.66 12.61
N ILE A 16 -12.46 20.39 13.71
CA ILE A 16 -12.17 19.26 14.60
C ILE A 16 -12.54 17.92 13.94
N ALA A 17 -13.69 17.84 13.29
CA ALA A 17 -14.16 16.61 12.62
C ALA A 17 -13.29 16.22 11.41
N LEU A 18 -12.84 17.19 10.61
CA LEU A 18 -11.93 16.97 9.48
C LEU A 18 -10.47 16.79 9.92
N GLY A 19 -10.08 17.31 11.09
CA GLY A 19 -8.71 17.26 11.59
C GLY A 19 -8.34 16.00 12.41
N LEU A 20 -9.32 15.29 13.00
CA LEU A 20 -9.07 14.10 13.83
C LEU A 20 -9.73 12.81 13.30
N GLY A 21 -10.42 12.88 12.15
CA GLY A 21 -11.21 11.78 11.60
C GLY A 21 -10.45 10.65 10.88
N TYR A 22 -9.11 10.60 10.93
CA TYR A 22 -8.32 9.67 10.12
C TYR A 22 -7.17 8.96 10.87
N TRP A 23 -7.38 8.50 12.12
CA TRP A 23 -6.35 7.68 12.79
C TRP A 23 -6.77 6.64 13.86
N VAL A 24 -8.05 6.28 14.06
CA VAL A 24 -8.40 5.23 15.07
C VAL A 24 -9.37 4.18 14.54
N GLY A 25 -8.81 3.06 14.08
CA GLY A 25 -9.51 1.85 13.62
C GLY A 25 -8.64 1.10 12.60
N GLN A 26 -7.98 -0.02 12.90
CA GLN A 26 -8.20 -0.98 13.99
C GLN A 26 -6.91 -1.40 14.71
N LEU A 27 -7.00 -1.63 16.02
CA LEU A 27 -6.02 -2.38 16.81
C LEU A 27 -6.76 -3.32 17.78
N ARG A 28 -6.25 -4.55 17.93
CA ARG A 28 -6.67 -5.66 18.85
C ARG A 28 -7.89 -6.47 18.37
N GLU A 29 -7.98 -7.79 18.57
CA GLU A 29 -7.19 -8.78 19.34
C GLU A 29 -6.54 -9.79 18.36
N GLY A 30 -5.72 -10.79 18.73
CA GLY A 30 -5.13 -11.17 20.01
C GLY A 30 -3.64 -10.79 20.13
N SER A 31 -2.87 -11.28 21.11
CA SER A 31 -3.05 -12.32 22.14
C SER A 31 -2.81 -13.78 21.72
N GLY A 32 -1.63 -14.31 22.13
CA GLY A 32 -1.23 -15.72 22.05
C GLY A 32 -0.71 -16.17 20.68
N GLY A 33 0.36 -16.96 20.56
CA GLY A 33 1.26 -17.50 21.57
C GLY A 33 1.78 -18.89 21.15
N GLY A 34 3.08 -19.14 21.32
CA GLY A 34 3.68 -20.47 21.13
C GLY A 34 4.13 -20.80 19.70
N ASN A 35 5.16 -21.65 19.62
CA ASN A 35 5.60 -22.31 18.39
C ASN A 35 4.54 -23.32 17.90
N GLU A 36 4.59 -23.71 16.62
CA GLU A 36 4.95 -25.08 16.19
C GLU A 36 4.66 -25.32 14.70
N GLY A 37 5.51 -26.13 14.06
CA GLY A 37 5.23 -26.70 12.73
C GLY A 37 5.86 -25.97 11.54
N ASN A 38 7.00 -26.49 11.07
CA ASN A 38 7.32 -26.48 9.63
C ASN A 38 6.85 -27.83 9.06
N PRO A 39 5.71 -27.92 8.37
CA PRO A 39 5.34 -29.11 7.62
C PRO A 39 6.12 -29.13 6.30
N GLU A 40 7.23 -29.88 6.28
CA GLU A 40 7.94 -30.22 5.05
C GLU A 40 7.10 -31.19 4.20
N GLY A 41 6.89 -30.83 2.92
CA GLY A 41 6.21 -31.69 1.94
C GLY A 41 4.69 -31.82 2.13
N ASN A 42 3.94 -32.33 1.16
CA ASN A 42 4.26 -32.66 -0.23
C ASN A 42 2.95 -32.62 -1.06
N GLY A 43 3.07 -32.42 -2.37
CA GLY A 43 1.98 -31.85 -3.18
C GLY A 43 0.72 -32.70 -3.33
N GLU A 44 -0.43 -32.01 -3.37
CA GLU A 44 -1.72 -32.53 -3.82
C GLU A 44 -2.34 -31.55 -4.82
N ASP A 45 -2.85 -32.10 -5.91
CA ASP A 45 -3.36 -31.47 -7.11
C ASP A 45 -4.67 -30.71 -6.89
N ILE A 46 -4.59 -29.38 -6.79
CA ILE A 46 -5.72 -28.50 -7.10
C ILE A 46 -5.31 -27.50 -8.18
N LYS A 47 -5.99 -27.58 -9.33
CA LYS A 47 -5.94 -26.57 -10.41
C LYS A 47 -6.67 -25.29 -9.98
N LYS A 48 -6.16 -24.65 -8.93
CA LYS A 48 -6.48 -23.26 -8.62
C LYS A 48 -5.62 -22.40 -9.54
N GLU A 49 -6.21 -21.38 -10.14
CA GLU A 49 -5.48 -20.42 -10.98
C GLU A 49 -4.36 -19.79 -10.12
N VAL A 50 -3.11 -20.23 -10.34
CA VAL A 50 -1.94 -19.76 -9.60
C VAL A 50 -1.56 -18.39 -10.14
N THR A 51 -2.41 -17.41 -9.86
CA THR A 51 -1.98 -16.02 -9.73
C THR A 51 -0.78 -16.02 -8.79
N PRO A 52 0.40 -15.51 -9.20
CA PRO A 52 1.54 -15.42 -8.31
C PRO A 52 1.22 -14.42 -7.18
N LYS A 53 0.63 -14.91 -6.08
CA LYS A 53 0.47 -14.12 -4.86
C LYS A 53 1.86 -13.92 -4.29
N GLU A 54 2.43 -12.77 -4.61
CA GLU A 54 3.68 -12.31 -4.03
C GLU A 54 3.69 -12.56 -2.52
N PRO A 55 4.77 -13.16 -1.98
CA PRO A 55 4.85 -13.47 -0.57
C PRO A 55 4.51 -12.26 0.31
N GLU A 56 3.69 -12.46 1.33
CA GLU A 56 3.18 -11.35 2.15
C GLU A 56 4.31 -10.62 2.90
N TYR A 57 5.43 -11.32 3.17
CA TYR A 57 6.65 -10.73 3.72
C TYR A 57 7.31 -9.70 2.78
N LEU A 58 7.11 -9.77 1.45
CA LEU A 58 7.64 -8.75 0.53
C LEU A 58 6.98 -7.39 0.73
N LYS A 59 5.76 -7.36 1.27
CA LYS A 59 5.02 -6.12 1.58
C LYS A 59 5.39 -5.57 2.96
N GLN A 60 5.90 -6.40 3.86
CA GLN A 60 6.32 -6.02 5.21
C GLN A 60 7.64 -5.24 5.15
N GLY A 61 7.53 -3.91 5.08
CA GLY A 61 8.68 -3.00 4.92
C GLY A 61 8.94 -2.56 3.49
N LEU A 62 8.03 -2.84 2.55
CA LEU A 62 8.09 -2.25 1.21
C LEU A 62 7.86 -0.74 1.31
N VAL A 63 8.88 0.06 0.96
CA VAL A 63 8.82 1.52 1.02
C VAL A 63 8.23 2.11 -0.27
N ALA A 64 8.64 1.60 -1.43
CA ALA A 64 8.10 1.97 -2.74
C ALA A 64 8.31 0.80 -3.73
N TYR A 65 7.49 0.75 -4.78
CA TYR A 65 7.63 -0.22 -5.87
C TYR A 65 7.44 0.46 -7.23
N TYR A 66 8.51 0.49 -8.02
CA TYR A 66 8.52 1.07 -9.36
C TYR A 66 8.72 -0.05 -10.40
N PRO A 67 7.66 -0.50 -11.09
CA PRO A 67 7.75 -1.60 -12.06
C PRO A 67 8.41 -1.22 -13.41
N PHE A 68 8.95 0.00 -13.54
CA PHE A 68 9.54 0.56 -14.77
C PHE A 68 8.63 0.44 -16.02
N ASN A 69 7.32 0.42 -15.83
CA ASN A 69 6.30 0.24 -16.88
C ASN A 69 6.01 1.51 -17.71
N GLY A 70 6.95 2.46 -17.74
CA GLY A 70 6.87 3.70 -18.52
C GLY A 70 6.32 4.91 -17.80
N ASN A 71 6.16 4.84 -16.48
CA ASN A 71 5.94 5.99 -15.61
C ASN A 71 6.75 5.81 -14.32
N ALA A 72 6.77 6.83 -13.45
CA ALA A 72 7.46 6.81 -12.16
C ALA A 72 6.48 6.72 -10.97
N LYS A 73 5.33 6.07 -11.13
CA LYS A 73 4.38 5.87 -10.04
C LYS A 73 4.82 4.79 -9.08
N ASP A 74 4.47 4.96 -7.82
CA ASP A 74 4.67 4.00 -6.76
C ASP A 74 3.48 3.03 -6.67
N GLU A 75 3.64 1.84 -7.26
CA GLU A 75 2.63 0.78 -7.22
C GLU A 75 2.66 -0.04 -5.91
N SER A 76 3.44 0.37 -4.89
CA SER A 76 3.32 -0.20 -3.54
C SER A 76 2.05 0.24 -2.79
N GLY A 77 1.47 1.39 -3.20
CA GLY A 77 0.35 2.03 -2.52
C GLY A 77 0.74 3.00 -1.39
N ASN A 78 2.04 3.25 -1.17
CA ASN A 78 2.52 4.20 -0.16
C ASN A 78 2.48 5.67 -0.64
N GLY A 79 2.22 5.92 -1.93
CA GLY A 79 2.07 7.27 -2.49
C GLY A 79 3.37 8.00 -2.74
N ASN A 80 4.50 7.27 -2.82
CA ASN A 80 5.82 7.84 -3.12
C ASN A 80 6.01 8.05 -4.64
N ASP A 81 5.07 8.70 -5.32
CA ASP A 81 5.17 8.95 -6.76
C ASP A 81 6.38 9.83 -7.10
N GLY A 82 7.17 9.42 -8.10
CA GLY A 82 8.35 10.13 -8.58
C GLY A 82 8.10 10.99 -9.82
N GLU A 83 9.01 11.94 -10.07
CA GLU A 83 9.01 12.79 -11.27
C GLU A 83 10.14 12.39 -12.24
N VAL A 84 9.80 12.14 -13.51
CA VAL A 84 10.75 11.73 -14.55
C VAL A 84 11.53 12.95 -15.07
N ASN A 85 12.70 13.18 -14.50
CA ASN A 85 13.60 14.28 -14.88
C ASN A 85 14.62 13.82 -15.94
N GLY A 86 14.24 13.90 -17.22
CA GLY A 86 15.14 13.66 -18.37
C GLY A 86 15.54 12.20 -18.63
N ALA A 87 15.08 11.25 -17.80
CA ALA A 87 15.30 9.82 -18.03
C ALA A 87 14.46 9.32 -19.22
N VAL A 88 15.09 8.57 -20.12
CA VAL A 88 14.46 7.93 -21.28
C VAL A 88 14.53 6.42 -21.09
N LEU A 89 13.41 5.72 -21.29
CA LEU A 89 13.40 4.26 -21.26
C LEU A 89 14.27 3.72 -22.41
N THR A 90 15.14 2.78 -22.10
CA THR A 90 15.89 1.99 -23.08
C THR A 90 15.31 0.58 -23.18
N ALA A 91 15.73 -0.17 -24.19
CA ALA A 91 15.51 -1.60 -24.26
C ALA A 91 16.22 -2.35 -23.11
N ASP A 92 15.63 -3.44 -22.66
CA ASP A 92 16.18 -4.35 -21.66
C ASP A 92 17.34 -5.22 -22.24
N ARG A 93 17.83 -6.18 -21.45
CA ARG A 93 18.93 -7.09 -21.87
C ARG A 93 18.57 -8.03 -23.03
N HIS A 94 17.30 -8.12 -23.43
CA HIS A 94 16.80 -8.93 -24.54
C HIS A 94 16.37 -8.08 -25.76
N GLY A 95 16.30 -6.75 -25.62
CA GLY A 95 15.84 -5.83 -26.66
C GLY A 95 14.43 -5.25 -26.43
N GLU A 96 13.76 -5.60 -25.34
CA GLU A 96 12.37 -5.24 -25.07
C GLU A 96 12.26 -3.84 -24.43
N SER A 97 11.44 -2.96 -25.02
CA SER A 97 11.29 -1.58 -24.55
C SER A 97 10.25 -1.45 -23.42
N GLY A 98 10.53 -0.59 -22.43
CA GLY A 98 9.61 -0.35 -21.30
C GLY A 98 9.46 -1.59 -20.38
N LYS A 99 10.56 -2.31 -20.19
CA LYS A 99 10.75 -3.47 -19.30
C LYS A 99 12.14 -3.34 -18.64
N ALA A 100 12.34 -3.96 -17.48
CA ALA A 100 13.60 -3.99 -16.71
C ALA A 100 13.87 -5.41 -16.18
#